data_AF-A0A971LD47-F1
#
_entry.id   AF-A0A971LD47-F1
#
_cell.length_a   1.000
_cell.length_b   1.000
_cell.length_c   1.000
_cell.angle_alpha   90.00
_cell.angle_beta   90.00
_cell.angle_gamma   90.00
#
_symmetry.space_group_name_H-M   'P 1'
#
loop_
_entity.id
_entity.type
_entity.pdbx_description
1 polymer ?
#
loop_
_entity_poly.entity_id
_entity_poly.type
_entity_poly.pdbx_seq_one_letter_code
_entity_poly.pdbx_strand_id
1 'polypeptide(L)'
;MLYDKPLVAGALGAISTIPYEIFTRLLLAAGVGKYGVFELTSLIITLNRPTFLLGAVMTFIVGGYCALIFYYSLKKLGPDHLTIKSICFSLLVWIIMEIFFVWLIEGPKLISPRPIDDYYLHMFGSSLFGLTQGILFKRYLFTAKG
;
A
#
# COMPACT_ATOMS: atom_id res chain seq x y z
N MET A 1 -4.63 -26.52 12.40
CA MET A 1 -3.30 -25.88 12.21
C MET A 1 -3.32 -24.49 12.82
N LEU A 2 -2.44 -24.24 13.79
CA LEU A 2 -2.20 -22.93 14.40
C LEU A 2 -1.47 -22.02 13.40
N TYR A 3 -2.18 -21.46 12.43
CA TYR A 3 -1.63 -20.34 11.67
C TYR A 3 -1.76 -19.10 12.53
N ASP A 4 -0.63 -18.45 12.84
CA ASP A 4 -0.60 -17.11 13.44
C ASP A 4 -1.28 -16.15 12.45
N LYS A 5 -2.60 -15.97 12.62
CA LYS A 5 -3.43 -15.17 11.72
C LYS A 5 -2.92 -13.73 11.59
N PRO A 6 -2.47 -13.05 12.67
CA PRO A 6 -1.72 -11.81 12.55
C PRO A 6 -0.51 -11.92 11.61
N LEU A 7 0.40 -12.87 11.82
CA LEU A 7 1.57 -13.02 10.94
C LEU A 7 1.17 -13.23 9.48
N VAL A 8 0.17 -14.08 9.23
CA VAL A 8 -0.38 -14.30 7.89
C VAL A 8 -0.98 -13.01 7.32
N ALA A 9 -1.74 -12.24 8.09
CA ALA A 9 -2.30 -10.96 7.66
C ALA A 9 -1.20 -9.97 7.24
N GLY A 10 -0.14 -9.87 8.03
CA GLY A 10 1.03 -9.04 7.70
C GLY A 10 1.71 -9.49 6.41
N ALA A 11 1.95 -10.79 6.25
CA ALA A 11 2.57 -11.33 5.04
C ALA A 11 1.72 -11.10 3.78
N LEU A 12 0.39 -11.31 3.87
CA LEU A 12 -0.54 -11.02 2.78
C LEU A 12 -0.57 -9.53 2.44
N GLY A 13 -0.48 -8.65 3.45
CA GLY A 13 -0.30 -7.21 3.27
C GLY A 13 0.95 -6.86 2.47
N ALA A 14 2.11 -7.38 2.90
CA ALA A 14 3.38 -7.16 2.21
C ALA A 14 3.31 -7.61 0.74
N ILE A 15 2.78 -8.81 0.47
CA ILE A 15 2.62 -9.34 -0.89
C ILE A 15 1.63 -8.51 -1.73
N SER A 16 0.60 -7.93 -1.11
CA SER A 16 -0.39 -7.09 -1.80
C SER A 16 0.21 -5.80 -2.38
N THR A 17 1.41 -5.42 -1.97
CA THR A 17 2.13 -4.28 -2.55
C THR A 17 2.73 -4.59 -3.91
N ILE A 18 2.91 -5.87 -4.27
CA ILE A 18 3.50 -6.27 -5.55
C ILE A 18 2.58 -5.89 -6.72
N PRO A 19 1.27 -6.22 -6.71
CA PRO A 19 0.36 -5.72 -7.76
C PRO A 19 0.29 -4.20 -7.84
N TYR A 20 0.39 -3.51 -6.70
CA TYR A 20 0.46 -2.05 -6.67
C TYR A 20 1.71 -1.55 -7.41
N GLU A 21 2.91 -2.06 -7.10
CA GLU A 21 4.13 -1.68 -7.82
C GLU A 21 4.04 -2.01 -9.31
N ILE A 22 3.61 -3.21 -9.67
CA ILE A 22 3.45 -3.62 -11.08
C ILE A 22 2.55 -2.62 -11.81
N PHE A 23 1.41 -2.25 -11.23
CA PHE A 23 0.50 -1.27 -11.81
C PHE A 23 1.15 0.10 -11.97
N THR A 24 1.83 0.61 -10.94
CA THR A 24 2.52 1.90 -11.05
C THR A 24 3.61 1.86 -12.13
N ARG A 25 4.40 0.80 -12.20
CA ARG A 25 5.44 0.63 -13.23
C ARG A 25 4.89 0.63 -14.65
N LEU A 26 3.73 0.00 -14.87
CA LEU A 26 3.07 0.01 -16.17
C LEU A 26 2.62 1.43 -16.56
N LEU A 27 2.08 2.19 -15.61
CA LEU A 27 1.69 3.59 -15.86
C LEU A 27 2.90 4.51 -16.10
N LEU A 28 3.98 4.33 -15.34
CA LEU A 28 5.24 5.05 -15.57
C LEU A 28 5.78 4.76 -16.97
N ALA A 29 5.76 3.49 -17.40
CA ALA A 29 6.18 3.09 -18.76
C ALA A 29 5.28 3.71 -19.85
N ALA A 30 4.02 4.03 -19.53
CA ALA A 30 3.10 4.75 -20.40
C ALA A 30 3.24 6.29 -20.29
N GLY A 31 4.19 6.80 -19.50
CA GLY A 31 4.43 8.24 -19.31
C GLY A 31 3.51 8.92 -18.30
N VAL A 32 2.77 8.16 -17.50
CA VAL A 32 1.90 8.70 -16.42
C VAL A 32 2.66 8.68 -15.11
N GLY A 33 2.90 9.86 -14.56
CA GLY A 33 3.62 10.03 -13.31
C GLY A 33 5.15 9.93 -13.44
N LYS A 34 5.84 10.03 -12.30
CA LYS A 34 7.29 10.12 -12.15
C LYS A 34 7.87 8.98 -11.32
N TYR A 35 7.13 8.46 -10.32
CA TYR A 35 7.65 7.45 -9.39
C TYR A 35 6.71 6.25 -9.23
N GLY A 36 7.28 5.04 -9.28
CA GLY A 36 6.59 3.85 -8.78
C GLY A 36 6.37 3.92 -7.28
N VAL A 37 5.49 3.10 -6.71
CA VAL A 37 5.26 3.14 -5.25
C VAL A 37 6.53 2.81 -4.47
N PHE A 38 7.36 1.89 -4.95
CA PHE A 38 8.63 1.56 -4.29
C PHE A 38 9.60 2.74 -4.36
N GLU A 39 9.73 3.37 -5.53
CA GLU A 39 10.58 4.56 -5.68
C GLU A 39 10.11 5.69 -4.78
N LEU A 40 8.81 6.01 -4.79
CA LEU A 40 8.23 7.05 -3.94
C LEU A 40 8.49 6.76 -2.46
N THR A 41 8.22 5.53 -2.01
CA THR A 41 8.39 5.13 -0.61
C THR A 41 9.86 5.31 -0.18
N SER A 42 10.82 5.01 -1.06
CA SER A 42 12.24 5.16 -0.74
C SER A 42 12.65 6.62 -0.46
N LEU A 43 11.98 7.60 -1.08
CA LEU A 43 12.29 9.03 -0.92
C LEU A 43 12.06 9.52 0.52
N ILE A 44 11.27 8.81 1.32
CA ILE A 44 11.11 9.09 2.75
C ILE A 44 12.46 9.05 3.47
N ILE A 45 13.38 8.16 3.05
CA ILE A 45 14.71 8.00 3.65
C ILE A 45 15.78 8.68 2.78
N THR A 46 15.73 8.47 1.47
CA THR A 46 16.81 8.86 0.57
C THR A 46 16.69 10.30 0.05
N LEU A 47 15.55 10.94 0.31
CA LEU A 47 15.14 12.27 -0.13
C LEU A 47 15.08 12.38 -1.65
N ASN A 48 16.22 12.50 -2.32
CA ASN A 48 16.30 12.78 -3.75
C ASN A 48 16.90 11.63 -4.58
N ARG A 49 17.07 10.44 -3.98
CA ARG A 49 17.67 9.27 -4.62
C ARG A 49 16.66 8.11 -4.64
N PRO A 50 15.75 8.04 -5.62
CA PRO A 50 14.78 6.95 -5.70
C PRO A 50 15.52 5.61 -5.84
N THR A 51 15.15 4.65 -5.02
CA THR A 51 15.78 3.32 -5.00
C THR A 51 14.72 2.23 -4.91
N PHE A 52 14.67 1.37 -5.93
CA PHE A 52 13.66 0.32 -6.00
C PHE A 52 13.74 -0.67 -4.84
N LEU A 53 14.95 -1.17 -4.51
CA LEU A 53 15.12 -2.23 -3.52
C LEU A 53 14.79 -1.76 -2.10
N LEU A 54 15.31 -0.60 -1.68
CA LEU A 54 14.98 -0.02 -0.37
C LEU A 54 13.49 0.32 -0.31
N GLY A 55 12.96 0.87 -1.40
CA GLY A 55 11.54 1.09 -1.60
C GLY A 55 10.70 -0.15 -1.34
N ALA A 56 11.02 -1.26 -2.02
CA ALA A 56 10.32 -2.54 -1.87
C ALA A 56 10.30 -3.02 -0.42
N VAL A 57 11.44 -3.00 0.27
CA VAL A 57 11.54 -3.40 1.68
C VAL A 57 10.66 -2.52 2.56
N MET A 58 10.73 -1.19 2.39
CA MET A 58 9.89 -0.26 3.15
C MET A 58 8.41 -0.46 2.86
N THR A 59 8.02 -0.58 1.59
CA THR A 59 6.63 -0.78 1.19
C THR A 59 6.11 -2.11 1.71
N PHE A 60 6.90 -3.19 1.75
CA PHE A 60 6.52 -4.46 2.38
C PHE A 60 6.25 -4.32 3.87
N ILE A 61 7.12 -3.60 4.59
CA ILE A 61 6.94 -3.35 6.04
C ILE A 61 5.67 -2.53 6.28
N VAL A 62 5.51 -1.42 5.56
CA VAL A 62 4.34 -0.54 5.68
C VAL A 62 3.06 -1.29 5.30
N GLY A 63 3.04 -1.96 4.16
CA GLY A 63 1.90 -2.75 3.69
C GLY A 63 1.51 -3.85 4.66
N GLY A 64 2.50 -4.57 5.22
CA GLY A 64 2.25 -5.58 6.24
C GLY A 64 1.70 -5.00 7.54
N TYR A 65 2.23 -3.85 7.99
CA TYR A 65 1.74 -3.17 9.18
C TYR A 65 0.30 -2.63 9.00
N CYS A 66 0.00 -2.03 7.85
CA CYS A 66 -1.35 -1.58 7.51
C CYS A 66 -2.34 -2.76 7.46
N ALA A 67 -1.93 -3.89 6.88
CA ALA A 67 -2.74 -5.10 6.83
C ALA A 67 -3.02 -5.69 8.22
N LEU A 68 -2.04 -5.65 9.13
CA LEU A 68 -2.21 -6.04 10.53
C LEU A 68 -3.25 -5.16 11.23
N ILE A 69 -3.14 -3.84 11.09
CA ILE A 69 -4.13 -2.90 11.65
C ILE A 69 -5.52 -3.25 11.12
N PHE A 70 -5.65 -3.40 9.80
CA PHE A 70 -6.93 -3.74 9.17
C PHE A 70 -7.49 -5.06 9.69
N TYR A 71 -6.66 -6.10 9.83
CA TYR A 71 -7.06 -7.39 10.38
C TYR A 71 -7.65 -7.26 11.79
N TYR A 72 -7.06 -6.45 12.68
CA TYR A 72 -7.62 -6.20 13.99
C TYR A 72 -8.90 -5.36 13.93
N SER A 73 -8.98 -4.37 13.04
CA SER A 73 -10.21 -3.58 12.82
C SER A 73 -11.38 -4.45 12.39
N LEU A 74 -11.15 -5.50 11.60
CA LEU A 74 -12.18 -6.45 11.17
C LEU A 74 -12.83 -7.23 12.33
N LYS A 75 -12.17 -7.35 13.49
CA LYS A 75 -12.79 -7.95 14.69
C LYS A 75 -14.00 -7.14 15.19
N LYS A 76 -14.01 -5.83 14.94
CA LYS A 76 -15.12 -4.92 15.29
C LYS A 76 -16.06 -4.70 14.10
N LEU A 77 -15.50 -4.56 12.90
CA LEU A 77 -16.26 -4.22 11.69
C LEU A 77 -16.94 -5.42 11.02
N GLY A 78 -16.56 -6.65 11.38
CA GLY A 78 -17.02 -7.86 10.71
C GLY A 78 -16.35 -8.11 9.35
N PRO A 79 -16.30 -9.37 8.87
CA PRO A 79 -15.66 -9.74 7.59
C PRO A 79 -16.59 -9.61 6.37
N ASP A 80 -17.84 -9.17 6.53
CA ASP A 80 -18.74 -8.85 5.42
C ASP A 80 -18.14 -7.74 4.54
N HIS A 81 -18.42 -7.79 3.23
CA HIS A 81 -17.91 -6.84 2.24
C HIS A 81 -16.39 -6.57 2.31
N LEU A 82 -15.60 -7.57 2.69
CA LEU A 82 -14.17 -7.46 2.99
C LEU A 82 -13.35 -6.74 1.91
N THR A 83 -13.60 -7.03 0.64
CA THR A 83 -12.90 -6.39 -0.48
C THR A 83 -13.16 -4.88 -0.53
N ILE A 84 -14.42 -4.47 -0.36
CA ILE A 84 -14.80 -3.05 -0.35
C ILE A 84 -14.20 -2.36 0.87
N LYS A 85 -14.32 -2.95 2.07
CA LYS A 85 -13.71 -2.43 3.30
C LYS A 85 -12.19 -2.27 3.15
N SER A 86 -11.52 -3.20 2.48
CA SER A 86 -10.08 -3.18 2.24
C SER A 86 -9.67 -2.06 1.27
N ILE A 87 -10.45 -1.81 0.21
CA ILE A 87 -10.23 -0.66 -0.69
C ILE A 87 -10.40 0.66 0.07
N CYS A 88 -11.50 0.83 0.82
CA CYS A 88 -11.73 2.03 1.62
C CYS A 88 -10.63 2.26 2.66
N PHE A 89 -10.20 1.20 3.36
CA PHE A 89 -9.11 1.27 4.32
C PHE A 89 -7.79 1.67 3.64
N SER A 90 -7.47 1.08 2.49
CA SER A 90 -6.26 1.41 1.74
C SER A 90 -6.24 2.87 1.28
N LEU A 91 -7.37 3.37 0.77
CA LEU A 91 -7.49 4.77 0.36
C LEU A 91 -7.31 5.73 1.54
N LEU A 92 -7.89 5.39 2.71
CA LEU A 92 -7.69 6.17 3.93
C LEU A 92 -6.22 6.19 4.37
N VAL A 93 -5.56 5.02 4.37
CA VAL A 93 -4.14 4.90 4.68
C VAL A 93 -3.30 5.71 3.69
N TRP A 94 -3.62 5.63 2.40
CA TRP A 94 -2.92 6.40 1.37
C TRP A 94 -3.05 7.91 1.63
N ILE A 95 -4.26 8.43 1.90
CA ILE A 95 -4.45 9.85 2.23
C ILE A 95 -3.56 10.26 3.42
N ILE A 96 -3.53 9.45 4.48
CA ILE A 96 -2.71 9.74 5.67
C ILE A 96 -1.23 9.77 5.30
N MET A 97 -0.74 8.76 4.58
CA MET A 97 0.66 8.68 4.15
C MET A 97 1.04 9.82 3.20
N GLU A 98 0.13 10.21 2.31
CA GLU A 98 0.30 11.32 1.38
C GLU A 98 0.43 12.64 2.13
N ILE A 99 -0.42 12.88 3.13
CA ILE A 99 -0.32 14.07 4.00
C ILE A 99 1.04 14.12 4.70
N PHE A 100 1.51 13.00 5.26
CA PHE A 100 2.83 12.94 5.89
C PHE A 100 3.97 13.18 4.88
N PHE A 101 3.89 12.57 3.69
CA PHE A 101 4.90 12.73 2.66
C PHE A 101 4.98 14.17 2.16
N VAL A 102 3.83 14.78 1.87
CA VAL A 102 3.75 16.18 1.45
C VAL A 102 4.27 17.09 2.57
N TRP A 103 3.89 16.87 3.82
CA TRP A 103 4.29 17.73 4.92
C TRP A 103 5.79 17.62 5.27
N LEU A 104 6.35 16.41 5.24
CA LEU A 104 7.73 16.16 5.65
C LEU A 104 8.75 16.29 4.52
N ILE A 105 8.37 16.01 3.27
CA ILE A 105 9.28 15.92 2.14
C ILE A 105 9.04 17.03 1.11
N GLU A 106 7.81 17.18 0.60
CA GLU A 106 7.54 18.13 -0.49
C GLU A 106 7.40 19.58 0.00
N GLY A 107 6.70 19.80 1.10
CA GLY A 107 6.46 21.12 1.70
C GLY A 107 7.76 21.85 2.05
N PRO A 108 8.73 21.17 2.69
CA PRO A 108 10.05 21.73 2.93
C PRO A 108 10.96 21.78 1.68
N LYS A 109 10.45 21.35 0.51
CA LYS A 109 11.16 21.33 -0.78
C LYS A 109 12.42 20.45 -0.78
N LEU A 110 12.40 19.33 -0.06
CA LEU A 110 13.49 18.35 -0.07
C LEU A 110 13.57 17.60 -1.42
N ILE A 111 12.47 17.58 -2.17
CA ILE A 111 12.39 17.13 -3.55
C ILE A 111 11.65 18.15 -4.41
N SER A 112 11.83 18.07 -5.73
CA SER A 112 10.96 18.79 -6.66
C SER A 112 9.51 18.29 -6.53
N PRO A 113 8.51 19.20 -6.54
CA PRO A 113 7.10 18.82 -6.52
C PRO A 113 6.78 17.80 -7.62
N ARG A 114 5.99 16.79 -7.25
CA ARG A 114 5.54 15.77 -8.19
C ARG A 114 4.43 16.32 -9.10
N PRO A 115 4.31 15.80 -10.34
CA PRO A 115 3.16 16.12 -11.18
C PRO A 115 1.87 15.63 -10.52
N ILE A 116 0.74 16.28 -10.83
CA ILE A 116 -0.56 15.90 -10.26
C ILE A 116 -0.93 14.43 -10.56
N ASP A 117 -0.44 13.92 -11.70
CA ASP A 117 -0.64 12.54 -12.14
C ASP A 117 -0.09 11.51 -11.14
N ASP A 118 0.96 11.83 -10.37
CA ASP A 118 1.50 10.93 -9.34
C ASP A 118 0.45 10.67 -8.25
N TYR A 119 -0.28 11.69 -7.81
CA TYR A 119 -1.29 11.53 -6.78
C TYR A 119 -2.43 10.62 -7.26
N TYR A 120 -2.88 10.79 -8.50
CA TYR A 120 -3.89 9.90 -9.09
C TYR A 120 -3.37 8.48 -9.27
N LEU A 121 -2.14 8.33 -9.77
CA LEU A 121 -1.48 7.05 -9.95
C LEU A 121 -1.39 6.27 -8.63
N HIS A 122 -0.99 6.93 -7.54
CA HIS A 122 -0.90 6.30 -6.22
C HIS A 122 -2.26 6.07 -5.57
N MET A 123 -3.26 6.91 -5.83
CA MET A 123 -4.64 6.68 -5.41
C MET A 123 -5.23 5.42 -6.06
N PHE A 124 -5.07 5.27 -7.38
CA PHE A 124 -5.52 4.07 -8.11
C PHE A 124 -4.74 2.84 -7.69
N GLY A 125 -3.42 2.95 -7.55
CA GLY A 125 -2.59 1.85 -7.10
C GLY A 125 -2.90 1.43 -5.65
N SER A 126 -3.23 2.36 -4.76
CA SER A 126 -3.75 2.07 -3.42
C SER A 126 -5.07 1.29 -3.47
N SER A 127 -5.98 1.67 -4.37
CA SER A 127 -7.21 0.88 -4.60
C SER A 127 -6.89 -0.56 -5.01
N LEU A 128 -5.88 -0.77 -5.87
CA LEU A 128 -5.44 -2.10 -6.29
C LEU A 128 -4.77 -2.91 -5.16
N PHE A 129 -3.99 -2.25 -4.30
CA PHE A 129 -3.49 -2.84 -3.06
C PHE A 129 -4.66 -3.33 -2.20
N GLY A 130 -5.64 -2.47 -1.94
CA GLY A 130 -6.81 -2.78 -1.13
C GLY A 130 -7.64 -3.93 -1.72
N LEU A 131 -7.82 -3.95 -3.04
CA LEU A 131 -8.48 -5.03 -3.78
C LEU A 131 -7.75 -6.37 -3.57
N THR A 132 -6.43 -6.38 -3.80
CA THR A 132 -5.59 -7.57 -3.65
C THR A 132 -5.62 -8.09 -2.21
N GLN A 133 -5.38 -7.20 -1.24
CA GLN A 133 -5.42 -7.54 0.19
C GLN A 133 -6.77 -8.13 0.58
N GLY A 134 -7.88 -7.53 0.12
CA GLY A 134 -9.22 -8.00 0.43
C GLY A 134 -9.51 -9.39 -0.14
N ILE A 135 -9.08 -9.66 -1.38
CA ILE A 135 -9.19 -10.99 -2.01
C ILE A 135 -8.36 -12.02 -1.24
N LEU A 136 -7.12 -11.67 -0.88
CA LEU A 136 -6.21 -12.56 -0.16
C LEU A 136 -6.72 -12.85 1.26
N PHE A 137 -7.16 -11.84 2.00
CA PHE A 137 -7.74 -12.03 3.33
C PHE A 137 -8.99 -12.91 3.24
N LYS A 138 -9.87 -12.65 2.26
CA LYS A 138 -11.06 -13.49 2.04
C LYS A 138 -10.65 -14.94 1.86
N ARG A 139 -9.70 -15.23 0.97
CA ARG A 139 -9.27 -16.59 0.62
C ARG A 139 -8.53 -17.31 1.75
N TYR A 140 -7.60 -16.64 2.41
CA TYR A 140 -6.63 -17.29 3.31
C TYR A 140 -6.90 -17.08 4.80
N LEU A 141 -7.64 -16.04 5.20
CA LEU A 141 -7.93 -15.76 6.62
C LEU A 141 -9.38 -16.04 7.01
N PHE A 142 -10.33 -15.81 6.11
CA PHE A 142 -11.77 -15.84 6.42
C PHE A 142 -12.57 -16.94 5.70
N THR A 143 -12.06 -17.55 4.63
CA THR A 143 -12.69 -18.70 3.94
C THR A 143 -12.14 -20.05 4.40
N ALA A 144 -11.07 -20.07 5.21
CA ALA A 144 -10.54 -21.29 5.81
C ALA A 144 -11.51 -21.81 6.90
N LYS A 145 -12.60 -22.44 6.47
CA LYS A 145 -13.39 -23.38 7.26
C LYS A 145 -12.53 -24.63 7.46
N GLY A 146 -12.15 -24.91 8.70
CA GLY A 146 -12.03 -26.28 9.19
C GLY A 146 -13.42 -26.80 9.52
#